data_AF-A0A1Q3LSV3-F1
#
_entry.id   AF-A0A1Q3LSV3-F1
#
_cell.length_a   1.000
_cell.length_b   1.000
_cell.length_c   1.000
_cell.angle_alpha   90.00
_cell.angle_beta   90.00
_cell.angle_gamma   90.00
#
_symmetry.space_group_name_H-M   'P 1'
#
loop_
_entity.id
_entity.type
_entity.pdbx_description
1 polymer ?
#
loop_
_entity_poly.entity_id
_entity_poly.type
_entity_poly.pdbx_seq_one_letter_code
_entity_poly.pdbx_strand_id
1 'polypeptide(L)'
;MEESDQSTLMLLSSWEGGWQSINGNPDVYIFQEYDREYYLLAYSYDKEYERGNFACYRIETEENVCYIRLGMNHSELSEEKYPHTLHITGWGSYLRA
;
A
#
# COMPACT_ATOMS: atom_id res chain seq x y z
N MET A 1 8.69 -2.51 -23.61
CA MET A 1 7.44 -2.20 -22.88
C MET A 1 7.03 -3.35 -21.95
N GLU A 2 7.48 -4.59 -22.17
CA GLU A 2 7.12 -5.74 -21.30
C GLU A 2 8.01 -5.91 -20.04
N GLU A 3 9.26 -5.45 -20.05
CA GLU A 3 10.17 -5.59 -18.89
C GLU A 3 9.81 -4.69 -17.70
N SER A 4 9.23 -3.51 -17.94
CA SER A 4 8.78 -2.58 -16.89
C SER A 4 7.62 -3.15 -16.08
N ASP A 5 6.67 -3.77 -16.78
CA ASP A 5 5.47 -4.32 -16.15
C ASP A 5 5.82 -5.54 -15.30
N GLN A 6 6.72 -6.42 -15.77
CA GLN A 6 7.19 -7.55 -14.96
C GLN A 6 7.98 -7.12 -13.72
N SER A 7 8.82 -6.09 -13.84
CA SER A 7 9.58 -5.56 -12.70
C SER A 7 8.66 -4.98 -11.63
N THR A 8 7.60 -4.29 -12.06
CA THR A 8 6.59 -3.69 -11.16
C THR A 8 5.74 -4.76 -10.48
N LEU A 9 5.36 -5.82 -11.19
CA LEU A 9 4.64 -6.96 -10.59
C LEU A 9 5.50 -7.71 -9.57
N MET A 10 6.80 -7.89 -9.84
CA MET A 10 7.73 -8.47 -8.86
C MET A 10 7.86 -7.58 -7.62
N LEU A 11 7.90 -6.25 -7.80
CA LEU A 11 7.92 -5.30 -6.68
C LEU A 11 6.65 -5.43 -5.82
N LEU A 12 5.47 -5.41 -6.43
CA LEU A 12 4.20 -5.53 -5.71
C LEU A 12 4.05 -6.87 -4.98
N SER A 13 4.49 -7.96 -5.61
CA SER A 13 4.51 -9.28 -4.95
C SER A 13 5.40 -9.28 -3.71
N SER A 14 6.50 -8.51 -3.73
CA SER A 14 7.41 -8.40 -2.59
C SER A 14 6.79 -7.61 -1.43
N TRP A 15 5.81 -6.75 -1.73
CA TRP A 15 5.09 -5.93 -0.77
C TRP A 15 3.90 -6.63 -0.12
N GLU A 16 3.54 -7.83 -0.55
CA GLU A 16 2.42 -8.56 0.06
C GLU A 16 2.61 -8.79 1.57
N GLY A 17 1.50 -8.71 2.30
CA GLY A 17 1.47 -8.89 3.74
C GLY A 17 1.11 -7.63 4.51
N GLY A 18 1.30 -7.71 5.83
CA GLY A 18 0.95 -6.66 6.77
C GLY A 18 2.05 -5.62 6.94
N TRP A 19 1.63 -4.37 7.10
CA TRP A 19 2.48 -3.20 7.25
C TRP A 19 1.90 -2.32 8.36
N GLN A 20 2.67 -2.16 9.42
CA GLN A 20 2.28 -1.40 10.59
C GLN A 20 2.70 0.07 10.44
N SER A 21 1.78 1.00 10.69
CA SER A 21 2.08 2.43 10.64
C SER A 21 3.02 2.85 11.77
N ILE A 22 4.02 3.69 11.46
CA ILE A 22 4.96 4.24 12.45
C ILE A 22 4.37 5.46 13.18
N ASN A 23 3.46 6.19 12.55
CA ASN A 23 2.99 7.52 13.00
C ASN A 23 1.50 7.55 13.33
N GLY A 24 0.86 6.40 13.53
CA GLY A 24 -0.56 6.31 13.92
C GLY A 24 -1.54 6.52 12.75
N ASN A 25 -1.06 6.42 11.51
CA ASN A 25 -1.91 6.24 10.35
C ASN A 25 -2.53 4.82 10.35
N PRO A 26 -3.53 4.54 9.50
CA PRO A 26 -4.10 3.21 9.40
C PRO A 26 -3.03 2.18 9.09
N ASP A 27 -3.05 1.02 9.75
CA ASP A 27 -2.24 -0.14 9.36
C ASP A 27 -2.73 -0.64 8.00
N VAL A 28 -1.83 -1.22 7.19
CA VAL A 28 -2.18 -1.64 5.83
C VAL A 28 -1.82 -3.09 5.57
N TYR A 29 -2.59 -3.73 4.69
CA TYR A 29 -2.35 -5.07 4.20
C TYR A 29 -2.40 -5.06 2.68
N ILE A 30 -1.34 -5.54 2.03
CA ILE A 30 -1.24 -5.63 0.57
C ILE A 30 -1.45 -7.08 0.14
N PHE A 31 -2.30 -7.30 -0.85
CA PHE A 31 -2.61 -8.62 -1.37
C PHE A 31 -2.97 -8.58 -2.85
N GLN A 32 -2.74 -9.70 -3.54
CA GLN A 32 -3.26 -9.94 -4.87
C GLN A 32 -4.64 -10.63 -4.80
N GLU A 33 -5.62 -10.14 -5.55
CA GLU A 33 -6.95 -10.75 -5.66
C GLU A 33 -7.03 -11.71 -6.87
N TYR A 34 -8.16 -12.41 -7.03
CA TYR A 34 -8.36 -13.40 -8.11
C TYR A 34 -8.29 -12.82 -9.52
N ASP A 35 -8.53 -11.51 -9.67
CA ASP A 35 -8.38 -10.77 -10.91
C ASP A 35 -6.90 -10.52 -11.29
N ARG A 36 -5.97 -10.92 -10.42
CA ARG A 36 -4.51 -10.70 -10.49
C ARG A 36 -4.09 -9.24 -10.28
N GLU A 37 -5.02 -8.38 -9.86
CA GLU A 37 -4.73 -7.02 -9.47
C GLU A 37 -4.31 -6.99 -7.99
N TYR A 38 -3.50 -5.98 -7.63
CA TYR A 38 -3.06 -5.78 -6.27
C TYR A 38 -3.94 -4.74 -5.58
N TYR A 39 -4.23 -4.99 -4.31
CA TYR A 39 -5.05 -4.13 -3.48
C TYR A 39 -4.34 -3.81 -2.17
N LEU A 40 -4.62 -2.62 -1.64
CA LEU A 40 -4.22 -2.16 -0.33
C LEU A 40 -5.47 -2.03 0.54
N LEU A 41 -5.53 -2.83 1.59
CA LEU A 41 -6.54 -2.73 2.64
C LEU A 41 -5.98 -1.92 3.80
N ALA A 42 -6.56 -0.77 4.08
CA ALA A 42 -6.22 0.08 5.22
C ALA A 42 -7.21 -0.14 6.36
N TYR A 43 -6.71 -0.29 7.58
CA TYR A 43 -7.49 -0.42 8.79
C TYR A 43 -7.12 0.66 9.80
N SER A 44 -8.12 1.43 10.25
CA SER A 44 -7.98 2.38 11.34
C SER A 44 -8.95 2.05 12.47
N TYR A 45 -8.51 2.30 13.71
CA TYR A 45 -9.35 2.14 14.88
C TYR A 45 -9.50 3.49 15.59
N ASP A 46 -10.72 4.00 15.58
CA ASP A 46 -11.09 5.19 16.33
C ASP A 46 -11.34 4.79 17.79
N LYS A 47 -10.44 5.23 18.67
CA LYS A 47 -10.51 4.96 20.11
C LYS A 47 -11.60 5.75 20.83
N GLU A 48 -12.00 6.91 20.29
CA GLU A 48 -13.03 7.76 20.92
C GLU A 48 -14.41 7.13 20.76
N TYR A 49 -14.67 6.54 19.59
CA TYR A 49 -15.95 5.90 19.27
C TYR A 49 -15.93 4.38 19.35
N GLU A 50 -14.79 3.78 19.68
CA GLU A 50 -14.55 2.32 19.72
C GLU A 50 -14.95 1.61 18.42
N ARG A 51 -14.57 2.21 17.28
CA ARG A 51 -14.97 1.73 15.94
C ARG A 51 -13.77 1.53 15.04
N GLY A 52 -13.75 0.36 14.41
CA GLY A 52 -12.86 0.09 13.29
C GLY A 52 -13.45 0.59 11.98
N ASN A 53 -12.60 1.07 11.07
CA ASN A 53 -12.96 1.37 9.70
C ASN A 53 -11.98 0.68 8.74
N PHE A 54 -12.52 0.22 7.61
CA PHE A 54 -11.74 -0.37 6.54
C PHE A 54 -11.90 0.47 5.27
N ALA A 55 -10.81 0.67 4.57
CA ALA A 55 -10.82 1.22 3.22
C ALA A 55 -9.96 0.34 2.31
N CYS A 56 -10.48 -0.01 1.14
CA CYS A 56 -9.76 -0.82 0.17
C CYS A 56 -9.48 0.00 -1.08
N TYR A 57 -8.25 -0.08 -1.57
CA TYR A 57 -7.78 0.65 -2.74
C TYR A 57 -7.12 -0.31 -3.71
N ARG A 58 -7.49 -0.21 -4.98
CA ARG A 58 -6.70 -0.87 -6.04
C ARG A 58 -5.37 -0.14 -6.17
N ILE A 59 -4.28 -0.89 -6.23
CA ILE A 59 -2.97 -0.36 -6.55
C ILE A 59 -2.84 -0.32 -8.07
N GLU A 60 -2.66 0.89 -8.60
CA GLU A 60 -2.45 1.12 -10.01
C GLU A 60 -0.95 1.29 -10.28
N THR A 61 -0.54 0.90 -11.49
CA THR A 61 0.86 0.96 -11.92
C THR A 61 0.98 1.76 -13.22
N GLU A 62 1.82 2.79 -13.23
CA GLU A 62 2.08 3.62 -14.40
C GLU A 62 3.58 3.92 -14.47
N GLU A 63 4.23 3.58 -15.59
CA GLU A 63 5.66 3.84 -15.82
C GLU A 63 6.62 3.36 -14.68
N ASN A 64 6.31 2.23 -14.03
CA ASN A 64 7.00 1.66 -12.85
C ASN A 64 6.72 2.37 -11.51
N VAL A 65 5.77 3.29 -11.48
CA VAL A 65 5.29 3.93 -10.25
C VAL A 65 4.03 3.21 -9.80
N CYS A 66 3.98 2.82 -8.52
CA CYS A 66 2.80 2.23 -7.90
C CYS A 66 2.05 3.30 -7.12
N TYR A 67 0.73 3.40 -7.26
CA TYR A 67 -0.06 4.38 -6.51
C TYR A 67 -1.46 3.88 -6.19
N ILE A 68 -2.08 4.47 -5.17
CA ILE A 68 -3.50 4.35 -4.88
C ILE A 68 -4.21 5.67 -5.15
N ARG A 69 -5.49 5.60 -5.57
CA ARG A 69 -6.33 6.80 -5.75
C ARG A 69 -7.07 7.11 -4.46
N LEU A 70 -6.81 8.28 -3.89
CA LEU A 70 -7.52 8.84 -2.74
C LEU A 70 -8.41 9.99 -3.22
N GLY A 71 -9.63 9.67 -3.64
CA GLY A 71 -10.53 10.64 -4.26
C GLY A 71 -9.95 11.18 -5.58
N MET A 72 -9.57 12.46 -5.60
CA MET A 72 -8.95 13.10 -6.78
C MET A 72 -7.42 13.07 -6.75
N ASN A 73 -6.80 12.60 -5.66
CA ASN A 73 -5.35 12.57 -5.48
C ASN A 73 -4.78 11.19 -5.75
N HIS A 74 -3.49 11.16 -6.11
CA HIS A 74 -2.70 9.94 -6.21
C HIS A 74 -1.70 9.90 -5.06
N SER A 75 -1.66 8.78 -4.35
CA SER A 75 -0.68 8.51 -3.31
C SER A 75 0.26 7.43 -3.82
N GLU A 76 1.50 7.83 -4.10
CA GLU A 76 2.56 6.92 -4.53
C GLU A 76 3.00 6.00 -3.38
N LEU A 77 3.27 4.75 -3.72
CA LEU A 77 3.86 3.73 -2.87
C LEU A 77 5.31 3.51 -3.31
N SER A 78 6.22 3.53 -2.35
CA SER A 78 7.63 3.19 -2.57
C SER A 78 8.18 2.41 -1.39
N GLU A 79 9.18 1.55 -1.62
CA GLU A 79 9.85 0.81 -0.56
C GLU A 79 11.30 1.27 -0.43
N GLU A 80 11.74 1.52 0.80
CA GLU A 80 13.15 1.65 1.10
C GLU A 80 13.70 0.30 1.55
N LYS A 81 14.75 -0.17 0.86
CA LYS A 81 15.36 -1.48 1.11
C LYS A 81 15.96 -1.64 2.51
N TYR A 82 16.17 -0.55 3.24
CA TYR A 82 16.67 -0.58 4.61
C TYR A 82 16.16 0.66 5.37
N PRO A 83 15.37 0.52 6.45
CA PRO A 83 15.01 -0.71 7.18
C PRO A 83 13.69 -1.38 6.71
N HIS A 84 13.62 -1.85 5.45
CA HIS A 84 12.42 -2.50 4.86
C HIS A 84 11.12 -1.78 5.20
N THR A 85 11.04 -0.53 4.75
CA THR A 85 9.92 0.36 5.02
C THR A 85 9.12 0.58 3.76
N LEU A 86 7.80 0.49 3.88
CA LEU A 86 6.88 0.96 2.84
C LEU A 86 6.55 2.43 3.15
N HIS A 87 6.65 3.30 2.16
CA HIS A 87 6.25 4.69 2.24
C HIS A 87 5.07 4.94 1.33
N ILE A 88 4.02 5.56 1.87
CA ILE A 88 2.82 5.96 1.14
C ILE A 88 2.70 7.47 1.22
N THR A 89 2.73 8.15 0.08
CA THR A 89 2.67 9.61 0.04
C THR A 89 1.37 10.12 0.69
N GLY A 90 1.51 10.98 1.70
CA GLY A 90 0.41 11.52 2.49
C GLY A 90 0.04 10.71 3.74
N TRP A 91 0.45 9.43 3.84
CA TRP A 91 0.23 8.60 5.03
C TRP A 91 1.54 8.30 5.79
N GLY A 92 2.69 8.40 5.11
CA GLY A 92 4.00 8.25 5.73
C GLY A 92 4.52 6.82 5.66
N SER A 93 5.33 6.44 6.66
CA SER A 93 6.15 5.23 6.62
C SER A 93 5.58 4.10 7.48
N TYR A 94 5.82 2.89 7.01
CA TYR A 94 5.31 1.65 7.55
C TYR A 94 6.43 0.64 7.72
N LEU A 95 6.35 -0.16 8.76
CA LEU A 95 7.24 -1.29 9.00
C LEU A 95 6.55 -2.58 8.60
N ARG A 96 7.30 -3.52 8.04
CA ARG A 96 6.83 -4.89 7.82
C ARG A 96 6.39 -5.50 9.16
N ALA A 97 5.18 -6.05 9.22
CA ALA A 97 4.66 -6.77 10.38
C ALA A 97 5.14 -8.23 10.43
#